data_AF-A0A9P6ECQ7-F1
#
_entry.id   AF-A0A9P6ECQ7-F1
#
_cell.length_a   1.000
_cell.length_b   1.000
_cell.length_c   1.000
_cell.angle_alpha   90.00
_cell.angle_beta   90.00
_cell.angle_gamma   90.00
#
_symmetry.space_group_name_H-M   'P 1'
#
loop_
_entity.id
_entity.type
_entity.pdbx_description
1 polymer ?
#
loop_
_entity_poly.entity_id
_entity_poly.type
_entity_poly.pdbx_seq_one_letter_code
_entity_poly.pdbx_strand_id
1 'polypeptide(L)'
;MAAGSSLKQIFWAVYINEQHFPSTTALPIVAVNTVCNSLNSVLAILAFSSPAAKSSFPQPQLIAGAAIYIPAMLVDAYSEVQRKVFKANPRNKGKCYTGGLWSLARHINYTGFILWRGSYTMASGGWIPGILMTGWFFQDFGRRAIPILDQYCTTRYGSQWDAFKQQTPSKLIPRIW
;
A
#
# COMPACT_ATOMS: atom_id res chain seq x y z
N MET A 1 10.68 -7.52 8.93
CA MET A 1 9.69 -6.93 8.01
C MET A 1 8.95 -7.98 7.18
N ALA A 2 9.59 -9.02 6.64
CA ALA A 2 8.88 -10.10 5.94
C ALA A 2 7.67 -10.69 6.71
N ALA A 3 7.85 -11.05 7.99
CA ALA A 3 6.77 -11.60 8.81
C ALA A 3 5.58 -10.64 8.97
N GLY A 4 5.83 -9.36 9.31
CA GLY A 4 4.78 -8.34 9.41
C GLY A 4 4.02 -8.15 8.09
N SER A 5 4.76 -8.18 6.98
CA SER A 5 4.20 -8.08 5.63
C SER A 5 3.28 -9.24 5.31
N SER A 6 3.69 -10.47 5.65
CA SER A 6 2.87 -11.67 5.49
C SER A 6 1.64 -11.63 6.38
N LEU A 7 1.78 -11.24 7.66
CA LEU A 7 0.67 -11.10 8.60
C LEU A 7 -0.37 -10.11 8.08
N LYS A 8 0.04 -8.95 7.56
CA LYS A 8 -0.88 -7.98 6.96
C LYS A 8 -1.62 -8.57 5.75
N GLN A 9 -0.93 -9.29 4.88
CA GLN A 9 -1.58 -9.90 3.70
C GLN A 9 -2.55 -11.01 4.09
N ILE A 10 -2.21 -11.84 5.08
CA ILE A 10 -3.11 -12.86 5.64
C ILE A 10 -4.34 -12.18 6.24
N PHE A 11 -4.15 -11.13 7.04
CA PHE A 11 -5.24 -10.33 7.59
C PHE A 11 -6.14 -9.77 6.49
N TRP A 12 -5.57 -9.21 5.41
CA TRP A 12 -6.35 -8.72 4.29
C TRP A 12 -7.15 -9.85 3.61
N ALA A 13 -6.52 -10.99 3.35
CA ALA A 13 -7.15 -12.11 2.65
C ALA A 13 -8.29 -12.74 3.46
N VAL A 14 -8.13 -12.88 4.78
CA VAL A 14 -9.09 -13.56 5.66
C VAL A 14 -10.19 -12.62 6.16
N TYR A 15 -9.85 -11.37 6.49
CA TYR A 15 -10.77 -10.45 7.15
C TYR A 15 -11.29 -9.36 6.22
N ILE A 16 -10.47 -8.79 5.34
CA ILE A 16 -10.85 -7.62 4.54
C ILE A 16 -11.54 -8.02 3.24
N ASN A 17 -10.99 -9.01 2.52
CA ASN A 17 -11.47 -9.36 1.20
C ASN A 17 -12.88 -9.99 1.25
N GLU A 18 -13.84 -9.34 0.61
CA GLU A 18 -15.23 -9.82 0.46
C GLU A 18 -15.56 -10.20 -0.98
N GLN A 19 -14.64 -9.97 -1.91
CA GLN A 19 -14.87 -10.22 -3.33
C GLN A 19 -14.22 -11.52 -3.75
N HIS A 20 -14.88 -12.20 -4.70
CA HIS A 20 -14.28 -13.33 -5.37
C HIS A 20 -13.00 -12.86 -6.07
N PHE A 21 -11.89 -13.50 -5.76
CA PHE A 21 -10.58 -13.17 -6.30
C PHE A 21 -10.07 -14.36 -7.13
N PRO A 22 -10.28 -14.34 -8.46
CA PRO A 22 -9.92 -15.46 -9.33
C PRO A 22 -8.42 -15.76 -9.25
N SER A 23 -8.06 -17.03 -9.39
CA SER A 23 -6.67 -17.49 -9.40
C SER A 23 -5.84 -16.80 -10.50
N THR A 24 -6.45 -16.50 -11.64
CA THR A 24 -5.80 -15.80 -12.77
C THR A 24 -5.32 -14.39 -12.39
N THR A 25 -6.04 -13.68 -11.54
CA THR A 25 -5.63 -12.35 -11.03
C THR A 25 -4.73 -12.48 -9.80
N ALA A 26 -4.91 -13.52 -9.00
CA ALA A 26 -4.10 -13.75 -7.80
C ALA A 26 -2.65 -14.14 -8.10
N LEU A 27 -2.44 -15.01 -9.09
CA LEU A 27 -1.11 -15.57 -9.41
C LEU A 27 -0.06 -14.48 -9.71
N PRO A 28 -0.31 -13.49 -10.58
CA PRO A 28 0.66 -12.41 -10.83
C PRO A 28 0.99 -11.60 -9.58
N ILE A 29 0.00 -11.34 -8.72
CA ILE A 29 0.20 -10.57 -7.48
C ILE A 29 1.06 -11.36 -6.49
N VAL A 30 0.79 -12.65 -6.33
CA VAL A 30 1.60 -13.54 -5.50
C VAL A 30 3.03 -13.59 -6.05
N ALA A 31 3.21 -13.75 -7.36
CA ALA A 31 4.54 -13.77 -7.98
C ALA A 31 5.33 -12.48 -7.72
N VAL A 32 4.73 -11.30 -7.93
CA VAL A 32 5.36 -10.01 -7.66
C VAL A 32 5.73 -9.87 -6.18
N ASN A 33 4.83 -10.25 -5.27
CA ASN A 33 5.11 -10.18 -3.83
C ASN A 33 6.26 -11.11 -3.42
N THR A 34 6.25 -12.35 -3.91
CA THR A 34 7.30 -13.34 -3.65
C THR A 34 8.64 -12.86 -4.16
N VAL A 35 8.73 -12.44 -5.43
CA VAL A 35 9.99 -11.95 -6.02
C VAL A 35 10.54 -10.77 -5.24
N CYS A 36 9.75 -9.72 -5.01
CA CYS A 36 10.22 -8.54 -4.32
C CYS A 36 10.59 -8.80 -2.85
N ASN A 37 9.83 -9.65 -2.14
CA ASN A 37 10.14 -9.98 -0.74
C ASN A 37 11.41 -10.84 -0.64
N SER A 38 11.60 -11.77 -1.57
CA SER A 38 12.82 -12.58 -1.66
C SER A 38 14.03 -11.70 -1.97
N LEU A 39 13.91 -10.79 -2.94
CA LEU A 39 14.97 -9.82 -3.25
C LEU A 39 15.33 -8.95 -2.05
N ASN A 40 14.34 -8.41 -1.33
CA ASN A 40 14.59 -7.67 -0.09
C ASN A 40 15.31 -8.54 0.96
N SER A 41 14.92 -9.79 1.11
CA SER A 41 15.56 -10.71 2.08
C SER A 41 17.02 -10.97 1.71
N VAL A 42 17.31 -11.20 0.42
CA VAL A 42 18.68 -11.36 -0.09
C VAL A 42 19.50 -10.09 0.11
N LEU A 43 18.96 -8.93 -0.25
CA LEU A 43 19.63 -7.64 -0.07
C LEU A 43 19.97 -7.37 1.39
N ALA A 44 19.04 -7.67 2.31
CA ALA A 44 19.28 -7.54 3.74
C ALA A 44 20.42 -8.44 4.21
N ILE A 45 20.42 -9.73 3.82
CA ILE A 45 21.50 -10.67 4.16
C ILE A 45 22.84 -10.19 3.60
N LEU A 46 22.90 -9.75 2.35
CA LEU A 46 24.12 -9.20 1.75
C LEU A 46 24.62 -7.95 2.49
N ALA A 47 23.70 -7.07 2.91
CA ALA A 47 24.06 -5.88 3.68
C ALA A 47 24.61 -6.20 5.07
N PHE A 48 24.13 -7.27 5.73
CA PHE A 48 24.63 -7.71 7.04
C PHE A 48 25.90 -8.55 6.97
N SER A 49 26.06 -9.36 5.93
CA SER A 49 27.17 -10.30 5.81
C SER A 49 28.38 -9.74 5.06
N SER A 50 28.26 -8.57 4.41
CA SER A 50 29.33 -7.99 3.60
C SER A 50 30.47 -7.44 4.48
N PRO A 51 31.71 -7.97 4.36
CA PRO A 51 32.87 -7.43 5.07
C PRO A 51 33.27 -6.04 4.58
N ALA A 52 32.83 -5.65 3.38
CA ALA A 52 33.07 -4.34 2.78
C ALA A 52 32.15 -3.25 3.36
N ALA A 53 31.04 -3.63 4.01
CA ALA A 53 30.15 -2.70 4.69
C ALA A 53 30.76 -2.26 6.02
N LYS A 54 31.69 -1.30 5.98
CA LYS A 54 32.19 -0.59 7.18
C LYS A 54 31.13 0.39 7.71
N SER A 55 29.91 -0.08 7.95
CA SER A 55 28.83 0.72 8.54
C SER A 55 28.59 0.25 9.97
N SER A 56 28.52 1.19 10.92
CA SER A 56 28.02 0.89 12.26
C SER A 56 26.58 0.39 12.19
N PHE A 57 26.29 -0.66 12.97
CA PHE A 57 24.94 -1.16 13.16
C PHE A 57 24.28 -0.44 14.35
N PRO A 58 23.00 -0.03 14.24
CA PRO A 58 22.11 -0.16 13.09
C PRO A 58 22.37 0.88 11.99
N GLN A 59 22.22 0.46 10.74
CA GLN A 59 22.40 1.34 9.58
C GLN A 59 21.30 2.41 9.50
N PRO A 60 21.60 3.67 9.12
CA PRO A 60 20.60 4.74 9.04
C PRO A 60 19.37 4.40 8.17
N GLN A 61 19.59 3.75 7.02
CA GLN A 61 18.50 3.28 6.15
C GLN A 61 17.59 2.24 6.81
N LEU A 62 18.13 1.41 7.71
CA LEU A 62 17.36 0.42 8.45
C LEU A 62 16.44 1.11 9.46
N ILE A 63 16.96 2.10 10.18
CA ILE A 63 16.19 2.90 11.14
C ILE A 63 15.07 3.66 10.41
N ALA A 64 15.41 4.41 9.35
CA ALA A 64 14.45 5.19 8.59
C ALA A 64 13.38 4.31 7.94
N GLY A 65 13.80 3.22 7.28
CA GLY A 65 12.89 2.26 6.68
C GLY A 65 11.97 1.61 7.71
N ALA A 66 12.48 1.20 8.87
CA ALA A 66 11.65 0.63 9.94
C ALA A 66 10.65 1.63 10.53
N ALA A 67 11.07 2.87 10.72
CA ALA A 67 10.21 3.94 11.24
C ALA A 67 9.03 4.25 10.31
N ILE A 68 9.23 4.14 8.98
CA ILE A 68 8.17 4.38 7.98
C ILE A 68 7.31 3.12 7.76
N TYR A 69 7.93 1.94 7.80
CA TYR A 69 7.30 0.66 7.48
C TYR A 69 6.04 0.39 8.30
N ILE A 70 6.11 0.53 9.63
CA ILE A 70 4.99 0.19 10.51
C ILE A 70 3.80 1.15 10.30
N PRO A 71 3.97 2.49 10.39
CA PRO A 71 2.85 3.41 10.14
C PRO A 71 2.24 3.27 8.75
N ALA A 72 3.07 3.07 7.72
CA ALA A 72 2.59 2.90 6.35
C ALA A 72 1.68 1.67 6.20
N MET A 73 2.11 0.54 6.78
CA MET A 73 1.32 -0.69 6.80
C MET A 73 0.03 -0.54 7.61
N LEU A 74 0.06 0.22 8.71
CA LEU A 74 -1.13 0.52 9.51
C LEU A 74 -2.12 1.42 8.76
N VAL A 75 -1.66 2.45 8.03
CA VAL A 75 -2.52 3.30 7.19
C VAL A 75 -3.23 2.48 6.12
N ASP A 76 -2.49 1.61 5.43
CA ASP A 76 -3.04 0.67 4.44
C ASP A 76 -4.12 -0.23 5.07
N ALA A 77 -3.77 -0.96 6.12
CA ALA A 77 -4.71 -1.88 6.78
C ALA A 77 -5.93 -1.18 7.39
N TYR A 78 -5.72 -0.08 8.12
CA TYR A 78 -6.78 0.60 8.85
C TYR A 78 -7.77 1.31 7.92
N SER A 79 -7.29 1.92 6.82
CA SER A 79 -8.18 2.53 5.83
C SER A 79 -9.13 1.50 5.19
N GLU A 80 -8.67 0.28 4.96
CA GLU A 80 -9.50 -0.82 4.48
C GLU A 80 -10.51 -1.30 5.53
N VAL A 81 -10.11 -1.40 6.81
CA VAL A 81 -11.02 -1.71 7.92
C VAL A 81 -12.14 -0.69 8.01
N GLN A 82 -11.82 0.60 7.97
CA GLN A 82 -12.80 1.69 8.00
C GLN A 82 -13.85 1.53 6.89
N ARG A 83 -13.38 1.22 5.67
CA ARG A 83 -14.25 1.00 4.51
C ARG A 83 -15.11 -0.26 4.64
N LYS A 84 -14.55 -1.36 5.17
CA LYS A 84 -15.29 -2.60 5.43
C LYS A 84 -16.39 -2.39 6.45
N VAL A 85 -16.08 -1.78 7.60
CA VAL A 85 -17.05 -1.51 8.67
C VAL A 85 -18.19 -0.63 8.16
N PHE A 86 -17.89 0.38 7.35
CA PHE A 86 -18.93 1.20 6.72
C PHE A 86 -19.87 0.38 5.82
N LYS A 87 -19.30 -0.50 4.97
CA LYS A 87 -20.06 -1.32 4.02
C LYS A 87 -20.85 -2.45 4.67
N ALA A 88 -20.42 -2.93 5.84
CA ALA A 88 -21.11 -3.97 6.60
C ALA A 88 -22.49 -3.52 7.11
N ASN A 89 -22.73 -2.21 7.24
CA ASN A 89 -24.04 -1.69 7.64
C ASN A 89 -25.03 -1.70 6.45
N PRO A 90 -26.17 -2.40 6.53
CA PRO A 90 -27.16 -2.45 5.45
C PRO A 90 -27.69 -1.07 5.02
N ARG A 91 -27.70 -0.08 5.91
CA ARG A 91 -28.13 1.30 5.62
C ARG A 91 -27.17 2.05 4.68
N ASN A 92 -25.98 1.50 4.45
CA ASN A 92 -24.96 2.04 3.57
C ASN A 92 -24.88 1.32 2.21
N LYS A 93 -25.80 0.39 1.93
CA LYS A 93 -25.86 -0.28 0.64
C LYS A 93 -25.96 0.73 -0.50
N GLY A 94 -25.05 0.62 -1.47
CA GLY A 94 -24.97 1.53 -2.62
C GLY A 94 -24.33 2.90 -2.33
N LYS A 95 -23.86 3.16 -1.11
CA LYS A 95 -23.19 4.42 -0.75
C LYS A 95 -21.67 4.35 -0.92
N CYS A 96 -21.07 5.45 -1.36
CA CYS A 96 -19.62 5.61 -1.38
C CYS A 96 -19.11 5.95 0.02
N TYR A 97 -18.04 5.29 0.48
CA TYR A 97 -17.36 5.66 1.72
C TYR A 97 -16.39 6.82 1.47
N THR A 98 -16.51 7.90 2.23
CA THR A 98 -15.72 9.14 2.04
C THR A 98 -15.10 9.67 3.35
N GLY A 99 -15.26 8.94 4.45
CA GLY A 99 -14.82 9.37 5.79
C GLY A 99 -13.47 8.80 6.23
N GLY A 100 -13.08 9.12 7.45
CA GLY A 100 -11.86 8.58 8.06
C GLY A 100 -10.60 8.98 7.28
N LEU A 101 -9.70 8.02 7.04
CA LEU A 101 -8.48 8.30 6.27
C LEU A 101 -8.78 8.65 4.80
N TRP A 102 -9.92 8.22 4.27
CA TRP A 102 -10.30 8.47 2.88
C TRP A 102 -10.65 9.93 2.63
N SER A 103 -10.95 10.72 3.67
CA SER A 103 -11.16 12.17 3.52
C SER A 103 -9.84 12.95 3.35
N LEU A 104 -8.69 12.32 3.61
CA LEU A 104 -7.36 12.93 3.41
C LEU A 104 -6.85 12.72 1.98
N ALA A 105 -7.07 11.53 1.42
CA ALA A 105 -6.80 11.20 0.03
C ALA A 105 -7.70 10.05 -0.43
N ARG A 106 -8.22 10.13 -1.67
CA ARG A 106 -9.18 9.15 -2.22
C ARG A 106 -8.62 7.74 -2.37
N HIS A 107 -7.30 7.57 -2.35
CA HIS A 107 -6.58 6.29 -2.39
C HIS A 107 -5.51 6.24 -1.29
N ILE A 108 -5.85 6.66 -0.07
CA ILE A 108 -4.92 6.68 1.06
C ILE A 108 -4.30 5.30 1.37
N ASN A 109 -5.04 4.22 1.10
CA ASN A 109 -4.56 2.84 1.21
C ASN A 109 -3.35 2.59 0.29
N TYR A 110 -3.39 3.11 -0.94
CA TYR A 110 -2.29 3.02 -1.90
C TYR A 110 -1.07 3.81 -1.44
N THR A 111 -1.26 4.94 -0.75
CA THR A 111 -0.15 5.68 -0.13
C THR A 111 0.51 4.87 0.97
N GLY A 112 -0.28 4.25 1.84
CA GLY A 112 0.23 3.29 2.83
C GLY A 112 1.00 2.15 2.17
N PHE A 113 0.45 1.57 1.09
CA PHE A 113 1.11 0.50 0.34
C PHE A 113 2.45 0.94 -0.29
N ILE A 114 2.48 2.06 -1.01
CA ILE A 114 3.71 2.59 -1.64
C ILE A 114 4.80 2.81 -0.59
N LEU A 115 4.46 3.47 0.52
CA LEU A 115 5.41 3.75 1.60
C LEU A 115 5.86 2.47 2.30
N TRP A 116 4.97 1.51 2.50
CA TRP A 116 5.30 0.21 3.08
C TRP A 116 6.30 -0.56 2.21
N ARG A 117 6.06 -0.64 0.89
CA ARG A 117 6.95 -1.34 -0.06
C ARG A 117 8.29 -0.63 -0.20
N GLY A 118 8.27 0.69 -0.38
CA GLY A 118 9.46 1.52 -0.51
C GLY A 118 10.36 1.47 0.72
N SER A 119 9.78 1.65 1.91
CA SER A 119 10.53 1.62 3.17
C SER A 119 11.07 0.24 3.54
N TYR A 120 10.36 -0.84 3.18
CA TYR A 120 10.89 -2.20 3.34
C TYR A 120 12.12 -2.40 2.44
N THR A 121 12.03 -2.03 1.16
CA THR A 121 13.17 -2.11 0.25
C THR A 121 14.31 -1.19 0.68
N MET A 122 14.01 0.00 1.23
CA MET A 122 15.01 0.91 1.80
C MET A 122 15.77 0.28 2.96
N ALA A 123 15.05 -0.31 3.92
CA ALA A 123 15.65 -0.99 5.06
C ALA A 123 16.52 -2.19 4.67
N SER A 124 16.24 -2.79 3.50
CA SER A 124 16.89 -4.02 3.05
C SER A 124 18.05 -3.77 2.09
N GLY A 125 17.91 -2.81 1.17
CA GLY A 125 18.85 -2.56 0.08
C GLY A 125 19.41 -1.14 0.03
N GLY A 126 19.02 -0.25 0.95
CA GLY A 126 19.47 1.14 1.00
C GLY A 126 18.55 2.13 0.28
N TRP A 127 18.94 3.41 0.34
CA TRP A 127 18.13 4.54 -0.12
C TRP A 127 17.71 4.42 -1.59
N ILE A 128 18.65 4.09 -2.49
CA ILE A 128 18.40 4.05 -3.94
C ILE A 128 17.35 2.98 -4.28
N PRO A 129 17.51 1.68 -3.91
CA PRO A 129 16.46 0.68 -4.14
C PRO A 129 15.11 1.07 -3.53
N GLY A 130 15.09 1.66 -2.34
CA GLY A 130 13.86 2.13 -1.70
C GLY A 130 13.13 3.21 -2.51
N ILE A 131 13.87 4.20 -3.03
CA ILE A 131 13.32 5.27 -3.88
C ILE A 131 12.80 4.69 -5.20
N LEU A 132 13.56 3.79 -5.84
CA LEU A 132 13.14 3.16 -7.09
C LEU A 132 11.85 2.35 -6.91
N MET A 133 11.75 1.57 -5.83
CA MET A 133 10.55 0.81 -5.50
C MET A 133 9.33 1.71 -5.25
N THR A 134 9.55 2.82 -4.53
CA THR A 134 8.51 3.84 -4.28
C THR A 134 8.02 4.46 -5.59
N GLY A 135 8.95 4.86 -6.46
CA GLY A 135 8.66 5.47 -7.75
C GLY A 135 7.93 4.52 -8.70
N TRP A 136 8.29 3.24 -8.73
CA TRP A 136 7.63 2.22 -9.56
C TRP A 136 6.15 2.06 -9.19
N PHE A 137 5.83 1.84 -7.91
CA PHE A 137 4.44 1.72 -7.48
C PHE A 137 3.66 3.03 -7.62
N PHE A 138 4.29 4.18 -7.34
CA PHE A 138 3.65 5.48 -7.54
C PHE A 138 3.25 5.68 -9.01
N GLN A 139 4.13 5.33 -9.95
CA GLN A 139 3.86 5.42 -11.38
C GLN A 139 2.77 4.43 -11.82
N ASP A 140 2.85 3.15 -11.41
CA ASP A 140 1.85 2.14 -11.75
C ASP A 140 0.46 2.52 -11.21
N PHE A 141 0.39 2.96 -9.96
CA PHE A 141 -0.88 3.36 -9.36
C PHE A 141 -1.44 4.62 -10.01
N GLY A 142 -0.60 5.61 -10.28
CA GLY A 142 -1.01 6.85 -10.93
C GLY A 142 -1.50 6.67 -12.36
N ARG A 143 -0.85 5.82 -13.15
CA ARG A 143 -1.14 5.65 -14.58
C ARG A 143 -2.15 4.56 -14.87
N ARG A 144 -2.25 3.54 -14.02
CA ARG A 144 -3.08 2.35 -14.27
C ARG A 144 -4.12 2.13 -13.19
N ALA A 145 -3.70 1.94 -11.93
CA ALA A 145 -4.63 1.47 -10.89
C ALA A 145 -5.70 2.51 -10.53
N ILE A 146 -5.32 3.78 -10.38
CA ILE A 146 -6.25 4.87 -10.04
C ILE A 146 -7.24 5.14 -11.18
N PRO A 147 -6.81 5.31 -12.45
CA PRO A 147 -7.76 5.50 -13.55
C PRO A 147 -8.79 4.37 -13.68
N ILE A 148 -8.36 3.11 -13.57
CA ILE A 148 -9.27 1.95 -13.64
C ILE A 148 -10.28 2.00 -12.48
N LEU A 149 -9.82 2.32 -11.27
CA LEU A 149 -10.70 2.39 -10.10
C LEU A 149 -11.65 3.60 -10.15
N ASP A 150 -11.18 4.73 -10.69
CA ASP A 150 -11.99 5.94 -10.88
C ASP A 150 -13.13 5.69 -11.87
N GLN A 151 -12.84 5.00 -12.99
CA GLN A 151 -13.86 4.60 -13.95
C GLN A 151 -14.90 3.68 -13.29
N TYR A 152 -14.44 2.64 -12.58
CA TYR A 152 -15.32 1.73 -11.86
C TYR A 152 -16.22 2.45 -10.84
N CYS A 153 -15.64 3.34 -10.02
CA CYS A 153 -16.37 4.10 -9.02
C CYS A 153 -17.35 5.09 -9.64
N THR A 154 -17.00 5.70 -10.78
CA THR A 154 -17.90 6.59 -11.53
C THR A 154 -19.11 5.82 -12.03
N THR A 155 -18.93 4.64 -12.64
CA THR A 155 -20.05 3.79 -13.09
C THR A 155 -20.90 3.30 -11.93
N ARG A 156 -20.29 2.95 -10.79
CA ARG A 156 -21.00 2.37 -9.64
C ARG A 156 -21.74 3.40 -8.79
N TYR A 157 -21.15 4.56 -8.53
CA TYR A 157 -21.63 5.54 -7.54
C TYR A 157 -22.10 6.87 -8.16
N GLY A 158 -21.76 7.15 -9.43
CA GLY A 158 -22.19 8.35 -10.15
C GLY A 158 -21.87 9.64 -9.38
N SER A 159 -22.90 10.45 -9.14
CA SER A 159 -22.78 11.76 -8.48
C SER A 159 -22.19 11.70 -7.06
N GLN A 160 -22.33 10.57 -6.34
CA GLN A 160 -21.67 10.41 -5.04
C GLN A 160 -20.14 10.40 -5.16
N TRP A 161 -19.62 9.81 -6.25
CA TRP A 161 -18.19 9.80 -6.51
C TRP A 161 -17.69 11.19 -6.92
N ASP A 162 -18.50 11.94 -7.69
CA ASP A 162 -18.19 13.32 -8.03
C ASP A 162 -18.16 14.24 -6.80
N ALA A 163 -19.13 14.10 -5.90
CA ALA A 163 -19.14 14.80 -4.62
C ALA A 163 -17.90 14.46 -3.77
N PHE A 164 -17.48 13.19 -3.76
CA PHE A 164 -16.26 12.79 -3.07
C PHE A 164 -15.00 13.37 -3.71
N LYS A 165 -14.94 13.45 -5.06
CA LYS A 165 -13.83 14.09 -5.76
C LYS A 165 -13.68 15.57 -5.39
N GLN A 166 -14.80 16.26 -5.17
CA GLN A 166 -14.81 17.65 -4.69
C GLN A 166 -14.43 17.75 -3.21
N GLN A 167 -14.98 16.88 -2.36
CA GLN A 167 -14.68 16.85 -0.92
C GLN A 167 -13.21 16.56 -0.64
N THR A 168 -12.62 15.61 -1.38
CA THR A 168 -11.24 15.16 -1.19
C THR A 168 -10.51 15.25 -2.52
N PRO A 169 -9.94 16.41 -2.89
CA PRO A 169 -9.25 16.61 -4.18
C PRO A 169 -8.02 15.73 -4.36
N SER A 170 -7.30 15.42 -3.27
CA SER A 170 -6.09 14.59 -3.27
C SER A 170 -6.40 13.13 -3.64
N LYS A 171 -5.65 12.57 -4.59
CA LYS A 171 -5.71 11.18 -5.04
C LYS A 171 -4.94 10.27 -4.10
N LEU A 172 -3.68 10.59 -3.82
CA LEU A 172 -2.74 9.73 -3.10
C LEU A 172 -2.14 10.46 -1.91
N ILE A 173 -1.46 11.58 -2.17
CA ILE A 173 -0.67 12.27 -1.16
C ILE A 173 -1.52 13.40 -0.59
N PRO A 174 -1.91 13.33 0.70
CA PRO A 174 -2.75 14.36 1.30
C PRO A 174 -2.16 15.75 1.09
N ARG A 175 -2.98 16.67 0.59
CA ARG A 175 -2.62 18.08 0.31
C ARG A 175 -1.57 18.31 -0.78
N ILE A 176 -1.13 17.27 -1.49
CA ILE A 176 -0.15 17.41 -2.59
C ILE A 176 -0.75 16.92 -3.90
N TRP A 177 -1.25 15.69 -3.95
CA TRP A 177 -1.71 15.07 -5.19
C TRP A 177 -2.85 14.08 -5.00
#